data_AF-A0A6V7MCP5-F1
#
_entry.id   AF-A0A6V7MCP5-F1
#
_cell.length_a   1.000
_cell.length_b   1.000
_cell.length_c   1.000
_cell.angle_alpha   90.00
_cell.angle_beta   90.00
_cell.angle_gamma   90.00
#
_symmetry.space_group_name_H-M   'P 1'
#
loop_
_entity.id
_entity.type
_entity.pdbx_description
1 polymer ?
#
loop_
_entity_poly.entity_id
_entity_poly.type
_entity_poly.pdbx_seq_one_letter_code
_entity_poly.pdbx_strand_id
1 'polypeptide(L)' 'PQLTWRDIQHLTVLTSKRNSLFDAKGRFHWTMNGVGLEFNHLFGYGVLDAGAMVALAKKWKTVPPRYHCQAGSVFSN' A
#
# COMPACT_ATOMS: atom_id res chain seq x y z
N PRO A 1 4.32 19.80 10.88
CA PRO A 1 4.12 18.47 10.25
C PRO A 1 5.43 17.98 9.60
N GLN A 2 5.89 16.75 9.89
CA GLN A 2 7.20 16.21 9.43
C GLN A 2 7.09 15.04 8.42
N LEU A 3 5.89 14.69 7.98
CA LEU A 3 5.66 13.58 7.05
C LEU A 3 5.85 14.03 5.60
N THR A 4 6.53 13.20 4.80
CA THR A 4 6.63 13.37 3.35
C THR A 4 5.40 12.80 2.64
N TRP A 5 5.23 13.10 1.36
CA TRP A 5 4.17 12.52 0.54
C TRP A 5 4.24 10.97 0.49
N ARG A 6 5.46 10.40 0.53
CA ARG A 6 5.63 8.94 0.57
C ARG A 6 5.25 8.36 1.92
N ASP A 7 5.56 9.06 3.02
CA ASP A 7 5.17 8.60 4.34
C ASP A 7 3.65 8.43 4.45
N ILE A 8 2.88 9.37 3.87
CA ILE A 8 1.42 9.25 3.83
C ILE A 8 0.95 8.02 3.03
N GLN A 9 1.62 7.70 1.90
CA GLN A 9 1.33 6.49 1.15
C GLN A 9 1.62 5.22 1.95
N HIS A 10 2.77 5.17 2.64
CA HIS A 10 3.12 4.04 3.49
C HIS A 10 2.16 3.87 4.68
N LEU A 11 1.79 4.97 5.34
CA LEU A 11 0.81 4.96 6.43
C LEU A 11 -0.54 4.42 5.94
N THR A 12 -0.99 4.87 4.77
CA THR A 12 -2.21 4.37 4.13
C THR A 12 -2.16 2.85 3.94
N VAL A 13 -1.12 2.35 3.26
CA VAL A 13 -0.95 0.92 2.98
C VAL A 13 -0.92 0.07 4.26
N LEU A 14 -0.17 0.52 5.28
CA LEU A 14 0.06 -0.26 6.50
C LEU A 14 -1.11 -0.24 7.49
N THR A 15 -2.06 0.68 7.34
CA THR A 15 -3.16 0.86 8.30
C THR A 15 -4.54 0.62 7.71
N SER A 16 -4.65 0.50 6.38
CA SER A 16 -5.89 0.09 5.71
C SER A 16 -6.36 -1.29 6.15
N LYS A 17 -7.68 -1.49 6.12
CA LYS A 17 -8.33 -2.73 6.52
C LYS A 17 -9.26 -3.26 5.43
N ARG A 18 -9.20 -4.56 5.16
CA ARG A 18 -10.09 -5.26 4.22
C ARG A 18 -11.58 -5.09 4.51
N ASN A 19 -11.98 -4.97 5.78
CA ASN A 19 -13.33 -4.64 6.27
C ASN A 19 -14.51 -5.05 5.37
N SER A 20 -14.80 -6.35 5.29
CA SER A 20 -15.96 -6.88 4.55
C SER A 20 -16.10 -6.38 3.10
N LEU A 21 -15.01 -5.86 2.50
CA LEU A 21 -15.00 -5.47 1.10
C LEU A 21 -14.91 -6.73 0.25
N PHE A 22 -15.96 -6.96 -0.53
CA PHE A 22 -16.03 -8.04 -1.49
C PHE A 22 -16.34 -7.47 -2.87
N ASP A 23 -15.67 -8.00 -3.90
CA ASP A 23 -16.05 -7.71 -5.28
C ASP A 23 -17.27 -8.56 -5.60
N ALA A 24 -18.45 -7.93 -5.66
CA ALA A 24 -19.71 -8.60 -5.98
C ALA A 24 -19.69 -9.31 -7.35
N LYS A 25 -18.82 -8.87 -8.27
CA LYS A 25 -18.65 -9.50 -9.59
C LYS A 25 -17.58 -10.60 -9.60
N GLY A 26 -16.86 -10.79 -8.50
CA GLY A 26 -15.81 -11.82 -8.37
C GLY A 26 -14.66 -11.69 -9.37
N ARG A 27 -14.37 -10.49 -9.89
CA ARG A 27 -13.34 -10.25 -10.92
C ARG A 27 -11.95 -10.10 -10.32
N PHE A 28 -11.87 -9.57 -9.10
CA PHE A 28 -10.62 -9.36 -8.40
C PHE A 28 -10.65 -10.03 -7.04
N HIS A 29 -9.68 -10.90 -6.79
CA HIS A 29 -9.50 -11.57 -5.51
C HIS A 29 -8.59 -10.78 -4.59
N TRP A 30 -8.76 -10.99 -3.28
CA TRP A 30 -7.77 -10.58 -2.31
C TRP A 30 -6.57 -11.52 -2.42
N THR A 31 -5.39 -10.94 -2.59
CA THR A 31 -4.12 -11.67 -2.77
C THR A 31 -3.10 -11.13 -1.77
N MET A 32 -2.28 -12.02 -1.23
CA MET A 32 -1.18 -11.64 -0.35
C MET A 32 0.08 -11.35 -1.18
N ASN A 33 0.72 -10.20 -0.96
CA ASN A 33 1.97 -9.86 -1.62
C ASN A 33 3.20 -10.48 -0.89
N GLY A 34 4.40 -10.28 -1.44
CA GLY A 34 5.64 -10.87 -0.91
C GLY A 34 6.05 -10.42 0.50
N VAL A 35 5.44 -9.37 1.06
CA VAL A 35 5.68 -8.90 2.43
C VAL A 35 4.50 -9.24 3.37
N GLY A 36 3.54 -10.05 2.91
CA GLY A 36 2.43 -10.53 3.73
C GLY A 36 1.23 -9.58 3.83
N LEU A 37 1.17 -8.53 3.02
CA LEU A 37 0.02 -7.62 2.99
C LEU A 37 -1.02 -8.10 1.97
N GLU A 38 -2.28 -8.19 2.39
CA GLU A 38 -3.40 -8.44 1.50
C GLU A 38 -3.74 -7.20 0.67
N PHE A 39 -3.96 -7.37 -0.63
CA PHE A 39 -4.47 -6.33 -1.51
C PHE A 39 -5.50 -6.89 -2.50
N ASN A 40 -6.30 -6.01 -3.07
CA ASN A 40 -7.26 -6.30 -4.12
C ASN A 40 -7.19 -5.20 -5.18
N HIS A 41 -7.31 -5.55 -6.46
CA HIS A 41 -7.21 -4.57 -7.55
C HIS A 41 -8.34 -3.52 -7.57
N LEU A 42 -9.49 -3.80 -6.96
CA LEU A 42 -10.60 -2.85 -6.82
C LEU A 42 -10.46 -1.97 -5.57
N PHE A 43 -9.90 -2.51 -4.48
CA PHE A 43 -9.92 -1.88 -3.16
C PHE A 43 -8.54 -1.47 -2.62
N GLY A 44 -7.45 -1.73 -3.35
CA GLY A 44 -6.10 -1.57 -2.84
C GLY A 44 -5.88 -2.42 -1.60
N TYR A 45 -5.35 -1.80 -0.53
CA TYR A 45 -5.15 -2.46 0.77
C TYR A 45 -6.40 -2.38 1.69
N GLY A 46 -7.52 -1.83 1.20
CA GLY A 46 -8.78 -1.72 1.93
C GLY A 46 -9.10 -0.30 2.42
N VAL A 47 -10.11 -0.21 3.30
CA VAL A 47 -10.64 1.05 3.84
C VAL A 47 -9.60 1.75 4.71
N LEU A 48 -9.46 3.06 4.54
CA LEU A 48 -8.60 3.90 5.39
C LEU A 48 -9.11 3.89 6.84
N ASP A 49 -8.20 3.59 7.78
CA ASP A 49 -8.45 3.74 9.21
C ASP A 49 -7.77 5.01 9.72
N ALA A 50 -8.53 6.10 9.81
CA ALA A 50 -8.00 7.40 10.23
C ALA A 50 -7.35 7.36 11.63
N GLY A 51 -7.90 6.57 12.56
CA GLY A 51 -7.36 6.42 13.91
C GLY A 51 -6.01 5.70 13.89
N ALA A 52 -5.92 4.59 13.16
CA ALA A 52 -4.68 3.84 13.00
C ALA A 52 -3.61 4.65 12.25
N MET A 53 -3.99 5.40 11.21
CA MET A 53 -3.08 6.31 10.49
C MET A 53 -2.45 7.34 11.42
N VAL A 54 -3.26 8.05 12.22
CA VAL A 54 -2.76 9.06 13.17
C VAL A 54 -1.94 8.42 14.29
N ALA A 55 -2.36 7.27 14.81
CA ALA A 55 -1.63 6.56 15.85
C ALA A 55 -0.24 6.09 15.37
N LEU A 56 -0.15 5.58 14.15
CA LEU A 56 1.12 5.16 13.56
C LEU A 56 1.99 6.37 13.19
N ALA A 57 1.40 7.44 12.67
CA ALA A 57 2.09 8.70 12.33
C ALA A 57 2.86 9.30 13.51
N LYS A 58 2.32 9.23 14.74
CA LYS A 58 2.97 9.78 15.96
C LYS A 58 4.32 9.15 16.29
N LYS A 59 4.55 7.90 15.85
CA LYS A 59 5.78 7.14 16.06
C LYS A 59 6.49 6.80 14.75
N TRP A 60 6.12 7.45 13.66
CA TRP A 60 6.61 7.15 12.32
C TRP A 60 8.05 7.62 12.13
N LYS A 61 8.88 6.75 11.55
CA LYS A 61 10.20 7.11 11.05
C LYS A 61 10.09 7.32 9.54
N THR A 62 10.43 8.52 9.07
CA THR A 62 10.40 8.88 7.65
C THR A 62 11.13 7.84 6.80
N VAL A 63 10.50 7.43 5.70
CA VAL A 63 11.10 6.47 4.76
C VAL A 63 12.36 7.06 4.11
N PRO A 64 13.30 6.22 3.61
CA PRO A 64 14.47 6.71 2.86
C PRO A 64 14.10 7.58 1.65
N PRO A 65 15.06 8.22 0.95
CA PRO A 65 14.78 8.88 -0.33
C PRO A 65 14.16 7.92 -1.37
N ARG A 66 13.40 8.47 -2.32
CA ARG A 66 12.85 7.70 -3.44
C ARG A 66 13.96 7.42 -4.47
N TYR A 67 14.22 6.14 -4.73
CA TYR A 67 15.06 5.71 -5.83
C TYR A 67 14.20 5.28 -7.03
N HIS A 68 14.70 5.49 -8.24
CA HIS A 68 14.09 5.01 -9.47
C HIS A 68 15.14 4.17 -10.21
N CYS A 69 14.80 2.92 -10.50
CA CYS A 69 15.64 2.01 -11.25
C CYS A 69 14.97 1.75 -12.60
N GLN A 70 15.73 1.88 -13.68
CA GLN A 70 15.28 1.58 -15.04
C GLN A 70 16.03 0.35 -15.53
N ALA A 71 15.29 -0.72 -15.83
CA ALA A 71 15.86 -1.92 -16.46
C ALA A 71 15.98 -1.70 -17.98
N GLY A 72 17.00 -2.30 -18.59
CA GLY A 72 17.10 -2.39 -20.05
C GLY A 72 16.20 -3.49 -20.61
N SER A 73 15.84 -3.38 -21.89
CA SER A 73 15.13 -4.44 -22.62
C SER A 73 16.14 -5.40 -23.25
N VAL A 74 15.90 -6.70 -23.10
CA VAL A 74 16.62 -7.74 -23.85
C VAL A 74 15.78 -8.08 -25.08
N PHE A 75 16.23 -7.70 -26.28
CA PHE A 75 15.61 -8.16 -27.51
C PHE A 75 16.11 -9.59 -27.79
N SER A 76 15.17 -10.53 -27.88
CA SER A 76 15.48 -11.88 -28.35
C SER A 76 15.41 -11.88 -29.88
N ASN A 77 16.47 -12.33 -30.56
CA ASN A 77 16.49 -12.52 -32.01
C ASN A 77 15.55 -13.65 -32.45
#